data_AF-A0A851TIK7-F1
#
_entry.id   AF-A0A851TIK7-F1
#
_cell.length_a   1.000
_cell.length_b   1.000
_cell.length_c   1.000
_cell.angle_alpha   90.00
_cell.angle_beta   90.00
_cell.angle_gamma   90.00
#
_symmetry.space_group_name_H-M   'P 1'
#
loop_
_entity.id
_entity.type
_entity.pdbx_description
1 polymer ?
#
loop_
_entity_poly.entity_id
_entity_poly.type
_entity_poly.pdbx_seq_one_letter_code
_entity_poly.pdbx_strand_id
1 'polypeptide(L)'
;EDIEGNILRPTGVTLRGAHFLLKIFKAEDLPQMDDAVMDNVRQIFGFESNKKNLVDPFVEVSFAGKTLCSRILEKNANPQWNQTVMLPAMVREALRAPRDARACGPPLTAALPFPQFPSMCERMRIRVMDWDRLTHNDVVGTAFLSMSKISAPGGELE
;
A
#
# COMPACT_ATOMS: atom_id res chain seq x y z
N GLU A 1 -29.78 -13.10 -23.48
CA GLU A 1 -29.07 -13.82 -22.40
C GLU A 1 -28.14 -12.80 -21.79
N ASP A 2 -28.61 -12.03 -20.82
CA ASP A 2 -27.89 -10.82 -20.35
C ASP A 2 -27.86 -10.80 -18.82
N ILE A 3 -27.49 -11.94 -18.23
CA ILE A 3 -27.39 -12.14 -16.77
C ILE A 3 -26.05 -11.62 -16.21
N GLU A 4 -25.08 -11.30 -17.07
CA GLU A 4 -23.75 -10.83 -16.65
C GLU A 4 -23.71 -9.36 -16.17
N GLY A 5 -24.77 -8.59 -16.41
CA GLY A 5 -24.80 -7.16 -16.06
C GLY A 5 -25.04 -6.83 -14.59
N ASN A 6 -25.45 -7.78 -13.74
CA ASN A 6 -26.09 -7.46 -12.46
C ASN A 6 -25.52 -8.14 -11.20
N ILE A 7 -24.32 -8.73 -11.24
CA ILE A 7 -23.81 -9.53 -10.10
C ILE A 7 -22.93 -8.73 -9.10
N LEU A 8 -22.57 -7.46 -9.33
CA LEU A 8 -21.60 -6.77 -8.43
C LEU A 8 -21.93 -5.32 -8.03
N ARG A 9 -23.19 -4.88 -8.14
CA ARG A 9 -23.61 -3.58 -7.61
C ARG A 9 -24.69 -3.79 -6.55
N PRO A 10 -24.36 -3.78 -5.25
CA PRO A 10 -25.39 -3.65 -4.24
C PRO A 10 -26.18 -2.37 -4.52
N THR A 11 -27.50 -2.51 -4.68
CA THR A 11 -28.43 -1.42 -4.95
C THR A 11 -28.23 -0.33 -3.91
N GLY A 12 -27.93 0.90 -4.34
CA GLY A 12 -27.73 2.04 -3.43
C GLY A 12 -26.29 2.36 -3.01
N VAL A 13 -25.27 1.78 -3.66
CA VAL A 13 -23.87 2.20 -3.45
C VAL A 13 -23.24 2.77 -4.72
N THR A 14 -22.68 3.99 -4.62
CA THR A 14 -21.81 4.56 -5.65
C THR A 14 -20.35 4.43 -5.24
N LEU A 15 -19.50 3.97 -6.17
CA LEU A 15 -18.06 4.01 -5.97
C LEU A 15 -17.55 5.41 -6.32
N ARG A 16 -16.79 6.01 -5.40
CA ARG A 16 -16.05 7.25 -5.66
C ARG A 16 -14.57 6.98 -5.72
N GLY A 17 -13.88 7.69 -6.62
CA GLY A 17 -12.43 7.76 -6.61
C GLY A 17 -11.93 8.51 -5.39
N ALA A 18 -10.92 7.96 -4.74
CA ALA A 18 -10.19 8.55 -3.63
C ALA A 18 -8.68 8.33 -3.82
N HIS A 19 -7.86 9.04 -3.05
CA HIS A 19 -6.41 8.87 -3.06
C HIS A 19 -5.92 8.59 -1.64
N PHE A 20 -5.07 7.57 -1.48
CA PHE A 20 -4.28 7.41 -0.27
C PHE A 20 -2.96 8.13 -0.43
N LEU A 21 -2.62 8.95 0.56
CA LEU A 21 -1.31 9.55 0.68
C LEU A 21 -0.52 8.76 1.72
N LEU A 22 0.46 8.00 1.27
CA LEU A 22 1.37 7.27 2.17
C LEU A 22 2.72 7.99 2.20
N LYS A 23 3.08 8.51 3.37
CA LYS A 23 4.39 9.15 3.58
C LYS A 23 5.40 8.13 4.10
N ILE A 24 6.41 7.86 3.28
CA ILE A 24 7.53 6.97 3.56
C ILE A 24 8.66 7.85 4.09
N PHE A 25 8.97 7.72 5.37
CA PHE A 25 9.96 8.56 6.06
C PHE A 25 11.36 7.98 5.94
N LYS A 26 11.66 6.94 6.71
CA LYS A 26 12.97 6.30 6.80
C LYS A 26 12.85 4.82 7.20
N ALA A 27 13.93 4.07 6.99
CA ALA A 27 14.18 2.78 7.64
C ALA A 27 15.55 2.83 8.32
N GLU A 28 15.76 1.94 9.29
CA GLU A 28 16.99 1.87 10.08
C GLU A 28 17.46 0.42 10.12
N ASP A 29 18.78 0.25 10.21
CA ASP A 29 19.45 -1.04 10.40
C ASP A 29 19.02 -2.11 9.37
N LEU A 30 18.91 -1.72 8.09
CA LEU A 30 18.66 -2.70 7.03
C LEU A 30 19.86 -3.66 6.91
N PRO A 31 19.60 -4.97 6.71
CA PRO A 31 20.66 -5.94 6.55
C PRO A 31 21.50 -5.65 5.31
N GLN A 32 22.77 -6.04 5.36
CA GLN A 32 23.57 -6.13 4.14
C GLN A 32 23.03 -7.29 3.31
N MET A 33 22.85 -7.05 2.01
CA MET A 33 22.50 -8.08 1.04
C MET A 33 23.69 -8.33 0.11
N ASP A 34 23.88 -9.59 -0.24
CA ASP A 34 24.96 -10.04 -1.12
C ASP A 34 24.45 -10.09 -2.57
N ASP A 35 25.09 -9.36 -3.49
CA ASP A 35 24.82 -9.53 -4.92
C ASP A 35 25.02 -10.99 -5.34
N ALA A 36 23.99 -11.65 -5.87
CA ALA A 36 24.08 -13.04 -6.32
C ALA A 36 25.12 -13.26 -7.45
N VAL A 37 25.54 -12.19 -8.16
CA VAL A 37 26.68 -12.23 -9.10
C VAL A 37 28.00 -12.42 -8.35
N MET A 38 28.18 -11.73 -7.22
CA MET A 38 29.42 -11.78 -6.44
C MET A 38 29.58 -13.13 -5.73
N ASP A 39 28.48 -13.81 -5.38
CA ASP A 39 28.53 -15.16 -4.80
C ASP A 39 29.14 -16.19 -5.76
N ASN A 40 28.80 -16.14 -7.05
CA ASN A 40 29.40 -17.02 -8.06
C ASN A 40 30.89 -16.73 -8.27
N VAL A 41 31.31 -15.46 -8.21
CA VAL A 41 32.71 -15.07 -8.35
C VAL A 41 33.52 -15.46 -7.11
N ARG A 42 32.97 -15.29 -5.90
CA ARG A 42 33.58 -15.75 -4.63
C ARG A 42 33.80 -17.26 -4.64
N GLN A 43 32.81 -18.04 -5.08
CA GLN A 43 32.87 -19.50 -5.18
C GLN A 43 33.95 -19.99 -6.15
N ILE A 44 34.09 -19.35 -7.32
CA ILE A 44 34.96 -19.84 -8.41
C ILE A 44 36.39 -19.31 -8.29
N PHE A 45 36.58 -18.08 -7.79
CA PHE A 45 37.89 -17.42 -7.87
C PHE A 45 38.60 -17.19 -6.53
N GLY A 46 37.98 -17.48 -5.38
CA GLY A 46 38.64 -17.42 -4.06
C GLY A 46 39.24 -16.05 -3.68
N PHE A 47 39.05 -15.03 -4.51
CA PHE A 47 39.47 -13.66 -4.28
C PHE A 47 38.43 -13.03 -3.36
N GLU A 48 38.74 -12.94 -2.07
CA GLU A 48 37.97 -12.19 -1.07
C GLU A 48 37.92 -10.70 -1.44
N SER A 49 37.01 -10.37 -2.35
CA SER A 49 36.65 -8.99 -2.63
C SER A 49 35.84 -8.49 -1.45
N ASN A 50 36.55 -7.98 -0.44
CA ASN A 50 36.03 -7.44 0.83
C ASN A 50 35.31 -6.08 0.62
N LYS A 51 34.48 -6.00 -0.42
CA LYS A 51 33.61 -4.87 -0.67
C LYS A 51 32.30 -5.17 0.04
N LYS A 52 32.06 -4.50 1.15
CA LYS A 52 30.78 -4.55 1.87
C LYS A 52 29.70 -4.11 0.88
N ASN A 53 28.87 -5.05 0.44
CA ASN A 53 27.70 -4.72 -0.35
C ASN A 53 26.69 -4.10 0.61
N LEU A 54 26.47 -2.81 0.41
CA LEU A 54 25.45 -2.07 1.15
C LEU A 54 24.18 -2.19 0.34
N VAL A 55 23.08 -2.46 1.03
CA VAL A 55 21.73 -2.49 0.46
C VAL A 55 21.42 -1.18 -0.29
N ASP A 56 20.72 -1.32 -1.41
CA ASP A 56 20.20 -0.27 -2.28
C ASP A 56 18.66 -0.17 -2.11
N PRO A 57 18.14 0.26 -0.94
CA PRO A 57 16.74 0.01 -0.61
C PRO A 57 15.76 0.92 -1.36
N PHE A 58 14.62 0.33 -1.71
CA PHE A 58 13.40 1.03 -2.09
C PHE A 58 12.16 0.38 -1.48
N VAL A 59 11.07 1.15 -1.40
CA VAL A 59 9.81 0.69 -0.85
C VAL A 59 8.81 0.47 -1.97
N GLU A 60 8.24 -0.72 -2.02
CA GLU A 60 7.10 -1.05 -2.87
C GLU A 60 5.81 -1.04 -2.05
N VAL A 61 4.78 -0.38 -2.56
CA VAL A 61 3.46 -0.34 -1.94
C VAL A 61 2.43 -0.88 -2.92
N SER A 62 1.74 -1.95 -2.53
CA SER A 62 0.70 -2.59 -3.32
C SER A 62 -0.67 -2.48 -2.64
N PHE A 63 -1.66 -1.99 -3.36
CA PHE A 63 -3.04 -1.90 -2.91
C PHE A 63 -4.03 -2.00 -4.08
N ALA A 64 -5.09 -2.81 -3.92
CA ALA A 64 -6.14 -2.97 -4.91
C ALA A 64 -5.63 -3.30 -6.34
N GLY A 65 -4.60 -4.15 -6.44
CA GLY A 65 -3.98 -4.52 -7.72
C GLY A 65 -3.05 -3.46 -8.33
N LYS A 66 -2.86 -2.31 -7.68
CA LYS A 66 -1.91 -1.28 -8.09
C LYS A 66 -0.66 -1.35 -7.23
N THR A 67 0.49 -1.11 -7.84
CA THR A 67 1.78 -1.09 -7.16
C THR A 67 2.52 0.20 -7.48
N LEU A 68 3.07 0.87 -6.48
CA LEU A 68 3.92 2.05 -6.61
C LEU A 68 5.23 1.85 -5.86
N CYS A 69 6.31 2.45 -6.36
CA CYS A 69 7.63 2.37 -5.75
C CYS A 69 8.11 3.75 -5.28
N SER A 70 8.89 3.77 -4.21
CA SER A 70 9.68 4.94 -3.83
C SER A 70 10.89 5.10 -4.75
N ARG A 71 11.64 6.18 -4.54
CA ARG A 71 13.01 6.28 -5.06
C ARG A 71 13.89 5.17 -4.47
N ILE A 72 14.84 4.71 -5.27
CA ILE A 72 15.92 3.81 -4.84
C ILE A 72 17.03 4.68 -4.25
N LEU A 73 17.59 4.24 -3.12
CA LEU A 73 18.71 4.92 -2.46
C LEU A 73 19.91 3.96 -2.44
N GLU A 74 20.93 4.24 -3.25
CA GLU A 74 22.09 3.35 -3.33
C GLU A 74 22.94 3.37 -2.04
N LYS A 75 23.40 2.20 -1.63
CA LYS A 75 24.39 1.91 -0.60
C LYS A 75 24.05 2.53 0.73
N ASN A 76 22.81 2.35 1.15
CA ASN A 76 22.28 3.02 2.33
C ASN A 76 21.48 2.06 3.22
N ALA A 77 22.10 1.61 4.31
CA ALA A 77 21.43 0.79 5.33
C ALA A 77 20.46 1.58 6.24
N ASN A 78 20.49 2.92 6.18
CA ASN A 78 19.63 3.83 6.96
C ASN A 78 18.93 4.84 6.03
N PRO A 79 18.13 4.35 5.06
CA PRO A 79 17.55 5.19 4.04
C PRO A 79 16.56 6.21 4.62
N GLN A 80 16.61 7.43 4.10
CA GLN A 80 15.62 8.48 4.37
C GLN A 80 14.97 8.91 3.06
N TRP A 81 13.81 8.33 2.73
CA TRP A 81 13.09 8.68 1.50
C TRP A 81 12.40 10.02 1.60
N ASN A 82 11.77 10.28 2.76
CA ASN A 82 10.92 11.45 3.00
C ASN A 82 9.98 11.76 1.82
N GLN A 83 9.37 10.71 1.27
CA GLN A 83 8.59 10.75 0.04
C GLN A 83 7.14 10.38 0.33
N THR A 84 6.20 11.09 -0.29
CA THR A 84 4.79 10.70 -0.30
C THR A 84 4.45 10.02 -1.61
N VAL A 85 3.84 8.83 -1.53
CA VAL A 85 3.27 8.13 -2.70
C VAL A 85 1.75 8.23 -2.66
N MET A 86 1.14 8.47 -3.83
CA MET A 86 -0.29 8.66 -3.98
C MET A 86 -0.93 7.45 -4.66
N LEU A 87 -1.67 6.64 -3.90
CA LEU A 87 -2.32 5.42 -4.40
C LEU A 87 -3.79 5.69 -4.70
N PRO A 88 -4.24 5.60 -5.96
CA PRO A 88 -5.63 5.79 -6.30
C PRO A 88 -6.48 4.59 -5.88
N ALA A 89 -7.51 4.84 -5.08
CA ALA A 89 -8.42 3.85 -4.52
C ALA A 89 -9.88 4.14 -4.89
N MET A 90 -10.71 3.11 -4.80
CA MET A 90 -12.15 3.22 -4.94
C MET A 90 -12.79 3.00 -3.57
N VAL A 91 -13.62 3.93 -3.13
CA VAL A 91 -14.34 3.85 -1.84
C VAL A 91 -15.85 3.78 -2.09
N ARG A 92 -16.58 3.03 -1.25
CA ARG A 92 -18.04 2.96 -1.30
C ARG A 92 -18.61 4.12 -0.50
N GLU A 93 -19.26 5.05 -1.20
CA GLU A 93 -20.09 6.06 -0.55
C GLU A 93 -21.53 5.52 -0.53
N ALA A 94 -22.15 5.43 0.65
CA ALA A 94 -23.57 5.12 0.73
C ALA A 94 -24.35 6.31 0.13
N LEU A 95 -25.19 6.05 -0.87
CA LEU A 95 -26.04 7.09 -1.45
C LEU A 95 -26.90 7.69 -0.33
N ARG A 96 -26.90 9.03 -0.21
CA ARG A 96 -27.85 9.73 0.68
C ARG A 96 -29.25 9.23 0.33
N ALA A 97 -29.99 8.75 1.33
CA ALA A 97 -31.41 8.48 1.15
C ALA A 97 -32.09 9.75 0.60
N PRO A 98 -32.95 9.65 -0.42
CA PRO A 98 -33.68 10.81 -0.94
C PRO A 98 -34.47 11.49 0.19
N ARG A 99 -34.50 12.82 0.17
CA ARG A 99 -35.09 13.69 1.21
C ARG A 99 -36.61 13.50 1.43
N ASP A 100 -37.25 12.58 0.71
CA ASP A 100 -38.70 12.47 0.65
C ASP A 100 -39.25 11.31 1.51
N ALA A 101 -38.40 10.59 2.26
CA ALA A 101 -38.84 9.62 3.26
C ALA A 101 -39.33 10.31 4.55
N ARG A 102 -40.43 11.07 4.43
CA ARG A 102 -41.19 11.59 5.56
C ARG A 102 -42.21 10.53 6.02
N ALA A 103 -41.73 9.42 6.59
CA ALA A 103 -42.55 8.52 7.40
C ALA A 103 -41.63 7.56 8.18
N CYS A 104 -41.80 7.51 9.50
CA CYS A 104 -41.08 6.65 10.45
C CYS A 104 -39.59 6.98 10.64
N GLY A 105 -39.31 7.89 11.57
CA GLY A 105 -37.94 8.17 11.99
C GLY A 105 -37.29 6.96 12.69
N PRO A 106 -36.06 6.57 12.34
CA PRO A 106 -35.19 5.82 13.22
C PRO A 106 -34.51 6.76 14.24
N PRO A 107 -33.95 6.24 15.35
CA PRO A 107 -33.31 7.05 16.38
C PRO A 107 -32.08 7.79 15.85
N LEU A 108 -31.71 8.88 16.53
CA LEU A 108 -30.60 9.81 16.27
C LEU A 108 -29.18 9.19 16.39
N THR A 109 -28.97 8.03 15.79
CA THR A 109 -27.65 7.51 15.40
C THR A 109 -27.66 7.35 13.88
N ALA A 110 -27.95 8.43 13.17
CA ALA A 110 -27.82 8.49 11.72
C ALA A 110 -26.34 8.38 11.38
N ALA A 111 -25.88 7.16 11.17
CA ALA A 111 -24.58 6.86 10.60
C ALA A 111 -24.45 7.69 9.31
N LEU A 112 -23.56 8.69 9.34
CA LEU A 112 -23.19 9.41 8.14
C LEU A 112 -22.71 8.39 7.09
N PRO A 113 -22.99 8.61 5.79
CA PRO A 113 -22.49 7.75 4.73
C PRO A 113 -20.97 7.92 4.62
N PHE A 114 -20.24 7.27 5.50
CA PHE A 114 -18.79 7.26 5.47
C PHE A 114 -18.32 6.46 4.25
N PRO A 115 -17.21 6.86 3.61
CA PRO A 115 -16.56 6.05 2.61
C PRO A 115 -16.06 4.77 3.28
N GLN A 116 -16.87 3.72 3.26
CA GLN A 116 -16.42 2.40 3.66
C GLN A 116 -15.62 1.82 2.49
N PHE A 117 -14.49 1.21 2.77
CA PHE A 117 -13.78 0.51 1.72
C PHE A 117 -14.69 -0.60 1.15
N PRO A 118 -14.74 -0.80 -0.17
CA PRO A 118 -15.32 -2.02 -0.70
C PRO A 118 -14.65 -3.20 0.00
N SER A 119 -15.46 -4.20 0.39
CA SER A 119 -15.07 -5.36 1.20
C SER A 119 -13.94 -6.22 0.61
N MET A 120 -13.42 -5.85 -0.56
CA MET A 120 -12.36 -6.52 -1.29
C MET A 120 -10.95 -5.98 -0.95
N CYS A 121 -10.81 -4.74 -0.46
CA CYS A 121 -9.49 -4.08 -0.33
C CYS A 121 -9.16 -3.76 1.13
N GLU A 122 -8.99 -4.79 1.95
CA GLU A 122 -8.72 -4.63 3.38
C GLU A 122 -7.22 -4.47 3.70
N ARG A 123 -6.33 -4.99 2.85
CA ARG A 123 -4.89 -5.07 3.13
C ARG A 123 -4.07 -4.32 2.09
N MET A 124 -3.36 -3.29 2.53
CA MET A 124 -2.26 -2.70 1.78
C MET A 124 -0.96 -3.41 2.16
N ARG A 125 -0.20 -3.84 1.16
CA ARG A 125 1.11 -4.48 1.35
C ARG A 125 2.19 -3.43 1.14
N ILE A 126 3.16 -3.39 2.03
CA ILE A 126 4.34 -2.53 1.96
C ILE A 126 5.56 -3.46 2.02
N ARG A 127 6.46 -3.40 1.05
CA ARG A 127 7.69 -4.18 1.02
C ARG A 127 8.89 -3.27 0.96
N VAL A 128 9.92 -3.58 1.75
CA VAL A 128 11.25 -3.02 1.55
C VAL A 128 12.01 -4.00 0.68
N MET A 129 12.57 -3.51 -0.41
CA MET A 129 13.25 -4.28 -1.43
C MET A 129 14.68 -3.77 -1.57
N ASP A 130 15.61 -4.67 -1.86
CA ASP A 130 16.94 -4.33 -2.32
C ASP A 130 16.96 -4.26 -3.84
N TRP A 131 17.53 -3.19 -4.40
CA TRP A 131 17.62 -3.04 -5.85
C TRP A 131 18.93 -3.60 -6.37
N ASP A 132 18.81 -4.59 -7.26
CA ASP A 132 19.96 -5.17 -7.93
C ASP A 132 20.11 -4.67 -9.36
N ARG A 133 21.35 -4.45 -9.78
CA ARG A 133 21.67 -4.00 -11.15
C ARG A 133 21.58 -5.12 -12.19
N LEU A 134 21.92 -6.35 -11.80
CA LEU A 134 22.11 -7.49 -12.72
C LEU A 134 21.31 -8.73 -12.31
N THR A 135 20.77 -8.74 -11.10
CA THR A 135 20.04 -9.87 -10.51
C THR A 135 18.60 -9.46 -10.20
N HIS A 136 17.87 -10.38 -9.55
CA HIS A 136 16.49 -10.13 -9.18
C HIS A 136 16.47 -9.37 -7.85
N ASN A 137 15.62 -8.35 -7.74
CA ASN A 137 15.48 -7.59 -6.51
C ASN A 137 15.04 -8.49 -5.35
N ASP A 138 15.75 -8.42 -4.23
CA ASP A 138 15.47 -9.20 -3.05
C ASP A 138 14.49 -8.51 -2.10
N VAL A 139 13.67 -9.30 -1.40
CA VAL A 139 12.74 -8.77 -0.39
C VAL A 139 13.47 -8.71 0.95
N VAL A 140 13.69 -7.49 1.45
CA VAL A 140 14.28 -7.26 2.78
C VAL A 140 13.22 -7.46 3.87
N GLY A 141 12.00 -6.97 3.64
CA GLY A 141 10.92 -7.08 4.62
C GLY A 141 9.55 -6.80 4.03
N THR A 142 8.50 -7.34 4.65
CA THR A 142 7.10 -7.11 4.25
C THR A 142 6.25 -6.75 5.46
N ALA A 143 5.47 -5.68 5.33
CA ALA A 143 4.48 -5.25 6.30
C ALA A 143 3.10 -5.14 5.62
N PHE A 144 2.04 -5.25 6.42
CA PHE A 144 0.68 -5.09 5.94
C PHE A 144 -0.07 -4.08 6.80
N LEU A 145 -0.73 -3.15 6.14
CA LEU A 145 -1.60 -2.18 6.77
C LEU A 145 -3.05 -2.60 6.52
N SER A 146 -3.80 -2.82 7.60
CA SER A 146 -5.23 -3.10 7.52
C SER A 146 -5.97 -1.77 7.42
N MET A 147 -6.70 -1.58 6.33
CA MET A 147 -7.48 -0.37 6.08
C MET A 147 -8.53 -0.14 7.17
N SER A 148 -9.16 -1.22 7.65
CA SER A 148 -10.14 -1.20 8.74
C SER A 148 -9.58 -0.65 10.05
N LYS A 149 -8.28 -0.83 10.31
CA LYS A 149 -7.62 -0.38 11.55
C LYS A 149 -7.18 1.09 11.52
N ILE A 150 -7.01 1.65 10.32
CA ILE A 150 -6.58 3.05 10.13
C ILE A 150 -7.73 3.96 9.70
N SER A 151 -8.87 3.39 9.31
CA SER A 151 -10.07 4.14 9.01
C SER A 151 -10.74 4.58 10.30
N ALA A 152 -10.71 5.88 10.59
CA ALA A 152 -11.55 6.48 11.62
C ALA A 152 -12.82 7.05 10.98
N PRO A 153 -13.97 7.06 11.68
CA PRO A 153 -15.20 7.70 11.19
C PRO A 153 -15.13 9.24 11.13
N GLY A 154 -13.95 9.86 11.26
CA GLY A 154 -13.80 11.32 11.22
C GLY A 154 -14.61 12.00 12.34
N GLY A 155 -14.04 12.05 13.55
CA GLY A 155 -14.56 12.96 14.58
C GLY A 155 -14.29 14.41 14.18
N GLU A 156 -15.18 15.33 14.54
CA GLU A 156 -14.87 16.76 14.48
C GLU A 156 -13.55 16.99 15.23
N LEU A 157 -12.56 17.53 14.52
CA LEU A 157 -11.42 18.18 15.16
C LEU A 157 -11.97 19.48 15.75
N GLU A 158 -12.20 19.46 17.06
CA GLU A 158 -12.51 20.65 17.87
C GLU A 158 -11.30 21.61 17.89
#